data_AF-A0A2T0BG77-F1
#
_entry.id   AF-A0A2T0BG77-F1
#
_cell.length_a   1.000
_cell.length_b   1.000
_cell.length_c   1.000
_cell.angle_alpha   90.00
_cell.angle_beta   90.00
_cell.angle_gamma   90.00
#
_symmetry.space_group_name_H-M   'P 1'
#
loop_
_entity.id
_entity.type
_entity.pdbx_description
1 polymer ?
#
loop_
_entity_poly.entity_id
_entity_poly.type
_entity_poly.pdbx_seq_one_letter_code
_entity_poly.pdbx_strand_id
1 'polypeptide(L)'
;MKDAINSIEEIRNLIFDFDIKIAMNKVSKLIEDLILISSNLSQPKTNKFMSIITLMNIALGNKDYLLYSDILKYELRPFLEQEEKS
;
A
#
# COMPACT_ATOMS: atom_id res chain seq x y z
N MET A 1 2.29 -9.40 -7.37
CA MET A 1 1.04 -8.65 -7.10
C MET A 1 0.25 -9.28 -5.95
N LYS A 2 -0.09 -10.57 -6.05
CA LYS A 2 -0.75 -11.32 -4.96
C LYS A 2 -0.11 -11.16 -3.58
N ASP A 3 1.22 -11.20 -3.49
CA ASP A 3 1.94 -11.03 -2.22
C ASP A 3 1.77 -9.63 -1.61
N ALA A 4 1.76 -8.59 -2.46
CA ALA A 4 1.48 -7.22 -2.03
C ALA A 4 0.03 -7.06 -1.54
N ILE A 5 -0.94 -7.68 -2.24
CA ILE A 5 -2.34 -7.68 -1.83
C ILE A 5 -2.53 -8.39 -0.49
N ASN A 6 -1.88 -9.54 -0.28
CA ASN A 6 -1.95 -10.25 1.00
C ASN A 6 -1.31 -9.43 2.14
N SER A 7 -0.19 -8.77 1.86
CA SER A 7 0.53 -7.94 2.84
C SER A 7 -0.33 -6.76 3.33
N ILE A 8 -1.25 -6.25 2.52
CA ILE A 8 -2.16 -5.16 2.92
C ILE A 8 -3.01 -5.56 4.12
N GLU A 9 -3.64 -6.75 4.11
CA GLU A 9 -4.48 -7.18 5.23
C GLU A 9 -3.65 -7.44 6.50
N GLU A 10 -2.45 -8.01 6.34
CA GLU A 10 -1.55 -8.23 7.47
C GLU A 10 -1.12 -6.91 8.14
N ILE A 11 -0.75 -5.90 7.34
CA ILE A 11 -0.37 -4.57 7.85
C ILE A 11 -1.55 -3.92 8.57
N ARG A 12 -2.75 -4.01 8.00
CA ARG A 12 -3.96 -3.43 8.59
C ARG A 12 -4.28 -4.07 9.94
N ASN A 13 -4.25 -5.41 10.03
CA ASN A 13 -4.48 -6.10 11.29
C ASN A 13 -3.49 -5.64 12.37
N LEU A 14 -2.19 -5.55 12.05
CA LEU A 14 -1.19 -5.04 12.99
C LEU A 14 -1.44 -3.59 13.42
N ILE A 15 -1.98 -2.73 12.53
CA ILE A 15 -2.36 -1.37 12.90
C ILE A 15 -3.54 -1.38 13.89
N PHE A 16 -4.57 -2.19 13.63
CA PHE A 16 -5.73 -2.32 14.53
C PHE A 16 -5.38 -2.97 15.88
N ASP A 17 -4.41 -3.89 15.88
CA ASP A 17 -3.86 -4.53 17.08
C ASP A 17 -2.83 -3.64 17.81
N PHE A 18 -2.58 -2.42 17.32
CA PHE A 18 -1.60 -1.46 17.85
C PHE A 18 -0.13 -1.92 17.79
N ASP A 19 0.18 -2.94 17.01
CA ASP A 19 1.53 -3.44 16.73
C ASP A 19 2.26 -2.59 15.67
N ILE A 20 2.28 -1.26 15.87
CA ILE A 20 2.75 -0.27 14.88
C ILE A 20 4.18 -0.54 14.42
N LYS A 21 5.07 -0.95 15.33
CA LYS A 21 6.47 -1.25 14.98
C LYS A 21 6.57 -2.40 13.96
N ILE A 22 5.78 -3.46 14.16
CA ILE A 22 5.76 -4.62 13.25
C ILE A 22 5.08 -4.24 11.94
N ALA A 23 3.99 -3.46 12.02
CA ALA A 23 3.31 -2.92 10.85
C ALA A 23 4.28 -2.13 9.95
N MET A 24 5.09 -1.23 10.53
CA MET A 24 6.05 -0.42 9.77
C MET A 24 7.14 -1.26 9.10
N ASN A 25 7.63 -2.32 9.76
CA ASN A 25 8.57 -3.25 9.13
C ASN A 25 7.95 -3.93 7.90
N LYS A 26 6.68 -4.32 7.98
CA LYS A 26 5.96 -4.89 6.82
C LYS A 26 5.67 -3.85 5.75
N VAL A 27 5.38 -2.60 6.12
CA VAL A 27 5.21 -1.49 5.18
C VAL A 27 6.47 -1.29 4.34
N SER A 28 7.67 -1.32 4.94
CA SER A 28 8.92 -1.23 4.19
C SER A 28 9.03 -2.31 3.12
N LYS A 29 8.70 -3.57 3.47
CA LYS A 29 8.68 -4.66 2.50
C LYS A 29 7.62 -4.47 1.41
N LEU A 30 6.43 -4.02 1.79
CA LEU A 30 5.37 -3.70 0.82
C LEU A 30 5.87 -2.63 -0.17
N ILE A 31 6.56 -1.59 0.28
CA ILE A 31 7.11 -0.54 -0.59
C ILE A 31 8.10 -1.13 -1.61
N GLU A 32 8.96 -2.06 -1.21
CA GLU A 32 9.87 -2.74 -2.13
C GLU A 32 9.12 -3.51 -3.23
N ASP A 33 8.08 -4.28 -2.86
CA ASP A 33 7.23 -5.00 -3.81
C ASP A 33 6.51 -4.03 -4.76
N LEU A 34 6.06 -2.90 -4.23
CA LEU A 34 5.36 -1.84 -4.96
C LEU A 34 6.27 -1.14 -5.98
N ILE A 35 7.55 -0.94 -5.67
CA ILE A 35 8.55 -0.41 -6.63
C ILE A 35 8.70 -1.36 -7.82
N LEU A 36 8.80 -2.66 -7.56
CA LEU A 36 8.91 -3.66 -8.63
C LEU A 36 7.67 -3.66 -9.53
N ILE A 37 6.48 -3.56 -8.94
CA ILE A 37 5.21 -3.49 -9.69
C ILE A 37 5.17 -2.25 -10.59
N SER A 38 5.62 -1.10 -10.07
CA SER A 38 5.55 0.17 -10.79
C SER A 38 6.31 0.18 -12.12
N SER A 39 7.36 -0.66 -12.24
CA SER A 39 8.17 -0.76 -13.47
C SER A 39 7.42 -1.35 -14.68
N ASN A 40 6.31 -2.05 -14.43
CA ASN A 40 5.51 -2.71 -15.47
C ASN A 40 4.20 -1.96 -15.79
N LEU A 41 3.98 -0.80 -15.19
CA LEU A 41 2.76 -0.01 -15.39
C LEU A 41 2.88 0.91 -16.61
N SER A 42 1.77 1.11 -17.32
CA SER A 42 1.67 2.15 -18.35
C SER A 42 1.64 3.54 -17.70
N GLN A 43 2.02 4.58 -18.45
CA GLN A 43 2.11 5.95 -17.90
C GLN A 43 0.85 6.42 -17.15
N PRO A 44 -0.39 6.23 -17.65
CA PRO A 44 -1.59 6.62 -16.91
C PRO A 44 -1.75 5.86 -15.59
N LYS A 45 -1.41 4.56 -15.58
CA LYS A 45 -1.47 3.70 -14.39
C LYS A 45 -0.40 4.10 -13.38
N THR A 46 0.81 4.42 -13.83
CA THR A 46 1.89 4.95 -12.99
C THR A 46 1.50 6.25 -12.32
N ASN A 47 0.85 7.17 -13.04
CA ASN A 47 0.39 8.43 -12.43
C ASN A 47 -0.62 8.18 -11.30
N LYS A 48 -1.61 7.31 -11.52
CA LYS A 48 -2.58 6.92 -10.48
C LYS A 48 -1.89 6.26 -9.30
N PHE A 49 -0.97 5.33 -9.57
CA PHE A 49 -0.19 4.64 -8.55
C PHE A 49 0.61 5.62 -7.68
N MET A 50 1.30 6.58 -8.29
CA MET A 50 2.06 7.60 -7.57
C MET A 50 1.17 8.47 -6.69
N SER A 51 -0.06 8.80 -7.11
CA SER A 51 -1.01 9.51 -6.26
C SER A 51 -1.36 8.72 -4.99
N ILE A 52 -1.54 7.40 -5.09
CA ILE A 52 -1.79 6.52 -3.94
C ILE A 52 -0.59 6.53 -2.99
N ILE A 53 0.63 6.39 -3.52
CA ILE A 53 1.87 6.45 -2.73
C ILE A 53 2.02 7.81 -2.01
N THR A 54 1.66 8.91 -2.66
CA THR A 54 1.67 10.23 -2.03
C THR A 54 0.71 10.31 -0.84
N LEU A 55 -0.51 9.79 -0.97
CA LEU A 55 -1.46 9.74 0.15
C LEU A 55 -0.93 8.89 1.31
N MET A 56 -0.34 7.73 1.00
CA MET A 56 0.30 6.85 1.98
C MET A 56 1.40 7.59 2.76
N ASN A 57 2.27 8.32 2.06
CA ASN A 57 3.36 9.08 2.68
C ASN A 57 2.85 10.23 3.56
N ILE A 58 1.79 10.92 3.14
CA ILE A 58 1.17 11.99 3.95
C ILE A 58 0.60 11.40 5.25
N ALA A 59 -0.15 10.29 5.17
CA ALA A 59 -0.72 9.64 6.34
C ALA A 59 0.39 9.17 7.31
N LEU A 60 1.45 8.53 6.80
CA LEU A 60 2.59 8.11 7.63
C LEU A 60 3.35 9.29 8.25
N GLY A 61 3.58 10.36 7.48
CA GLY A 61 4.25 11.57 7.97
C GLY A 61 3.49 12.23 9.12
N ASN A 62 2.16 12.18 9.06
CA ASN A 62 1.26 12.64 10.13
C ASN A 62 1.05 11.62 11.25
N LYS A 63 1.62 10.41 11.14
CA LYS A 63 1.38 9.26 12.02
C LYS A 63 -0.10 8.87 12.11
N ASP A 64 -0.88 9.17 11.08
CA ASP A 64 -2.28 8.80 10.97
C ASP A 64 -2.39 7.37 10.43
N TYR A 65 -2.18 6.41 11.33
CA TYR A 65 -2.16 4.99 10.97
C TYR A 65 -3.53 4.45 10.54
N LEU A 66 -4.62 5.06 11.03
CA LEU A 66 -5.97 4.66 10.62
C LEU A 66 -6.25 5.11 9.19
N LEU A 67 -5.93 6.36 8.85
CA LEU A 67 -6.01 6.83 7.47
C LEU A 67 -5.09 6.01 6.56
N TYR A 68 -3.88 5.66 7.02
CA TYR A 68 -2.98 4.80 6.26
C TYR A 68 -3.61 3.43 5.97
N SER A 69 -4.24 2.79 6.97
CA SER A 69 -4.99 1.54 6.79
C SER A 69 -6.12 1.68 5.78
N ASP A 70 -6.85 2.80 5.80
CA ASP A 70 -7.93 3.07 4.86
C ASP A 70 -7.41 3.24 3.42
N ILE A 71 -6.30 3.96 3.23
CA ILE A 71 -5.65 4.10 1.93
C ILE A 71 -5.20 2.72 1.40
N LEU A 72 -4.61 1.88 2.26
CA LEU A 72 -4.24 0.52 1.87
C LEU A 72 -5.44 -0.28 1.38
N LYS A 73 -6.57 -0.21 2.09
CA LYS A 73 -7.78 -1.00 1.79
C LYS A 73 -8.55 -0.49 0.57
N TYR A 74 -8.77 0.82 0.49
CA TYR A 74 -9.73 1.40 -0.44
C TYR A 74 -9.09 2.00 -1.68
N GLU A 75 -7.79 2.33 -1.63
CA GLU A 75 -7.07 2.89 -2.79
C GLU A 75 -6.07 1.89 -3.36
N LEU A 76 -5.13 1.41 -2.53
CA LEU A 76 -4.02 0.57 -3.01
C LEU A 76 -4.49 -0.82 -3.42
N ARG A 77 -5.24 -1.52 -2.56
CA ARG A 77 -5.70 -2.88 -2.85
C ARG A 77 -6.53 -2.96 -4.14
N PRO A 78 -7.57 -2.12 -4.34
CA PRO A 78 -8.35 -2.18 -5.58
C PRO A 78 -7.53 -1.85 -6.82
N PHE A 79 -6.55 -0.95 -6.71
CA PHE A 79 -5.60 -0.70 -7.79
C PHE A 79 -4.82 -1.97 -8.15
N LEU A 80 -4.22 -2.64 -7.18
CA LEU A 80 -3.45 -3.87 -7.41
C LEU A 80 -4.31 -5.02 -7.96
N GLU A 81 -5.55 -5.17 -7.48
CA GLU A 81 -6.49 -6.20 -7.97
C GLU A 81 -6.93 -5.94 -9.42
N GLN A 82 -6.98 -4.69 -9.87
CA GLN A 82 -7.25 -4.34 -11.27
C GLN A 82 -6.06 -4.67 -12.17
N GLU A 83 -4.84 -4.41 -11.69
CA GLU A 83 -3.62 -4.69 -12.42
C GLU A 83 -3.29 -6.18 -12.49
N GLU A 84 -3.68 -6.98 -11.49
CA GLU A 84 -3.49 -8.45 -11.52
C GLU A 84 -4.36 -9.13 -12.58
N LYS A 85 -5.48 -8.50 -12.95
CA LYS A 85 -6.44 -9.01 -13.95
C LYS A 85 -6.20 -8.46 -15.36
N SER A 86 -5.34 -7.45 -15.51
CA SER A 86 -4.99 -6.81 -16.79
C SER A 86 -3.89 -7.59 -17.51
#